data_AF-D5E9Z2-F1
#
_entry.id   AF-D5E9Z2-F1
#
_cell.length_a   1.000
_cell.length_b   1.000
_cell.length_c   1.000
_cell.angle_alpha   90.00
_cell.angle_beta   90.00
_cell.angle_gamma   90.00
#
_symmetry.space_group_name_H-M   'P 1'
#
loop_
_entity.id
_entity.type
_entity.pdbx_description
1 polymer ?
#
loop_
_entity_poly.entity_id
_entity_poly.type
_entity_poly.pdbx_seq_one_letter_code
_entity_poly.pdbx_strand_id
1 'polypeptide(L)'
;MQKVSFLAFVLLLVIGTLSVVSADTNDSWEVKLYFTSLSSSSGNTSPPPAPATYERIFGINSTAIDGFDRDIDKPAPPEPQGDALDVYFPCEHEVVTRLATDIKSNDTDKWKLNIVMPSQSITHLRWDNTSLPADEDFIIIVDGSETDMQSKDMIELTSGANEITVHMGDIPTSTKPSDPPGGGSGGGGGGATGEEFENIASKHAQVSKVAAGENVRYEFSEDDIDLMTIQFTSLSNEGQTKTSVEVLKDTSALVDSSAPGKVYQNLNIWVGNVAFNEDDMEIPVVGFRVSKEWISDNDVESSSVVLCRYNDGEWTQLPTEVIDENENYFIYESETPGFSPFAISAIYEEEESSEDTISSSEEKYDDFVEEEEVVENDSNTPDSNATPGFSILLSMGVLLLMAMIFRKKG
;
A
#
# COMPACT_ATOMS: atom_id res chain seq x y z
N MET A 1 74.91 36.84 27.95
CA MET A 1 75.23 36.18 26.66
C MET A 1 73.94 36.10 25.84
N GLN A 2 74.03 36.12 24.50
CA GLN A 2 72.90 36.02 23.53
C GLN A 2 71.89 37.20 23.58
N LYS A 3 71.55 37.96 22.50
CA LYS A 3 71.63 37.79 21.02
C LYS A 3 70.91 36.52 20.54
N VAL A 4 69.91 36.47 19.65
CA VAL A 4 69.16 37.42 18.78
C VAL A 4 67.72 36.79 18.63
N SER A 5 66.70 37.25 17.88
CA SER A 5 66.54 38.26 16.81
C SER A 5 65.10 38.81 16.80
N PHE A 6 64.87 39.86 16.00
CA PHE A 6 63.57 40.14 15.37
C PHE A 6 63.33 39.15 14.22
N LEU A 7 62.09 38.70 14.03
CA LEU A 7 61.58 38.28 12.72
C LEU A 7 60.08 38.63 12.65
N ALA A 8 59.72 39.48 11.69
CA ALA A 8 58.33 39.81 11.43
C ALA A 8 57.66 38.65 10.68
N PHE A 9 56.44 38.28 11.07
CA PHE A 9 55.58 37.43 10.25
C PHE A 9 54.39 38.24 9.75
N VAL A 10 54.18 38.18 8.45
CA VAL A 10 53.08 38.87 7.74
C VAL A 10 51.80 38.12 8.04
N LEU A 11 50.84 38.76 8.73
CA LEU A 11 49.48 38.24 8.84
C LEU A 11 48.70 38.65 7.60
N LEU A 12 48.57 37.73 6.64
CA LEU A 12 47.72 37.90 5.47
C LEU A 12 46.26 37.80 5.91
N LEU A 13 45.57 38.94 6.03
CA LEU A 13 44.15 38.98 6.34
C LEU A 13 43.34 38.54 5.12
N VAL A 14 43.10 37.23 4.98
CA VAL A 14 42.10 36.71 4.05
C VAL A 14 40.73 37.06 4.62
N ILE A 15 40.05 38.04 4.00
CA ILE A 15 38.63 38.29 4.25
C ILE A 15 37.86 37.15 3.58
N GLY A 16 37.82 36.01 4.27
CA GLY A 16 36.84 34.98 3.99
C GLY A 16 35.48 35.54 4.38
N THR A 17 34.60 35.75 3.40
CA THR A 17 33.18 35.84 3.69
C THR A 17 32.76 34.50 4.28
N LEU A 18 32.68 34.44 5.61
CA LEU A 18 31.86 33.45 6.28
C LEU A 18 30.42 33.75 5.85
N SER A 19 30.01 33.12 4.75
CA SER A 19 28.65 32.65 4.63
C SER A 19 28.34 31.97 5.96
N VAL A 20 27.24 32.38 6.60
CA VAL A 20 26.66 31.58 7.68
C VAL A 20 26.21 30.29 7.02
N VAL A 21 27.10 29.30 7.03
CA VAL A 21 26.73 27.90 6.88
C VAL A 21 25.74 27.63 8.00
N SER A 22 24.58 27.11 7.63
CA SER A 22 23.58 26.57 8.54
C SER A 22 24.29 25.79 9.64
N ALA A 23 23.92 26.04 10.90
CA ALA A 23 24.25 25.11 11.95
C ALA A 23 23.35 23.89 11.72
N ASP A 24 23.85 22.90 11.01
CA ASP A 24 23.15 21.63 10.79
C ASP A 24 23.10 20.88 12.14
N THR A 25 22.07 21.16 12.93
CA THR A 25 21.71 20.34 14.08
C THR A 25 20.92 19.14 13.57
N ASN A 26 21.61 18.00 13.44
CA ASN A 26 20.96 16.70 13.35
C ASN A 26 20.38 16.36 14.73
N ASP A 27 19.29 17.04 15.08
CA ASP A 27 18.51 16.77 16.29
C ASP A 27 17.68 15.50 16.05
N SER A 28 18.36 14.35 16.09
CA SER A 28 17.74 13.04 15.89
C SER A 28 18.41 11.97 16.74
N TRP A 29 17.63 11.20 17.50
CA TRP A 29 18.10 10.07 18.31
C TRP A 29 17.01 8.99 18.40
N GLU A 30 17.41 7.73 18.60
CA GLU A 30 16.50 6.59 18.78
C GLU A 30 16.96 5.70 19.96
N VAL A 31 15.99 5.15 20.70
CA VAL A 31 16.20 4.27 21.87
C VAL A 31 15.40 2.99 21.68
N LYS A 32 16.03 1.85 22.00
CA LYS A 32 15.45 0.52 21.82
C LYS A 32 14.94 -0.11 23.11
N LEU A 33 13.70 -0.55 23.08
CA LEU A 33 12.99 -1.28 24.12
C LEU A 33 12.85 -2.75 23.70
N TYR A 34 13.28 -3.67 24.57
CA TYR A 34 13.25 -5.11 24.37
C TYR A 34 12.23 -5.76 25.31
N PHE A 35 11.22 -6.41 24.75
CA PHE A 35 10.17 -7.08 25.50
C PHE A 35 10.29 -8.59 25.30
N THR A 36 10.63 -9.35 26.35
CA THR A 36 10.75 -10.82 26.31
C THR A 36 9.75 -11.46 27.27
N SER A 37 8.75 -12.17 26.74
CA SER A 37 7.83 -12.96 27.58
C SER A 37 8.40 -14.36 27.90
N LEU A 38 8.33 -14.73 29.18
CA LEU A 38 8.81 -15.99 29.74
C LEU A 38 7.66 -16.71 30.45
N SER A 39 7.46 -18.00 30.17
CA SER A 39 6.37 -18.77 30.76
C SER A 39 6.61 -19.08 32.24
N SER A 40 5.67 -18.71 33.12
CA SER A 40 5.72 -19.04 34.55
C SER A 40 5.22 -20.47 34.82
N SER A 41 5.87 -21.48 34.20
CA SER A 41 5.35 -22.85 34.19
C SER A 41 5.39 -23.53 35.57
N SER A 42 4.35 -24.30 35.86
CA SER A 42 4.44 -25.46 36.78
C SER A 42 3.48 -26.61 36.46
N GLY A 43 2.45 -26.40 35.62
CA GLY A 43 1.50 -27.43 35.19
C GLY A 43 1.76 -27.93 33.76
N ASN A 44 1.93 -29.26 33.61
CA ASN A 44 2.18 -29.91 32.32
C ASN A 44 0.87 -30.20 31.53
N THR A 45 0.28 -29.17 30.91
CA THR A 45 -0.71 -29.32 29.84
C THR A 45 -0.68 -28.11 28.90
N SER A 46 -0.58 -28.36 27.58
CA SER A 46 -0.35 -27.38 26.50
C SER A 46 1.09 -26.84 26.41
N PRO A 47 1.69 -26.77 25.20
CA PRO A 47 2.97 -26.07 25.04
C PRO A 47 2.78 -24.57 25.33
N PRO A 48 3.79 -23.88 25.87
CA PRO A 48 3.73 -22.44 26.03
C PRO A 48 3.62 -21.74 24.66
N PRO A 49 2.96 -20.56 24.59
CA PRO A 49 3.04 -19.72 23.40
C PRO A 49 4.51 -19.41 23.09
N ALA A 50 4.84 -19.30 21.79
CA ALA A 50 6.22 -19.12 21.37
C ALA A 50 6.79 -17.82 21.96
N PRO A 51 8.04 -17.82 22.49
CA PRO A 51 8.62 -16.63 23.09
C PRO A 51 8.94 -15.59 22.01
N ALA A 52 7.98 -14.68 21.79
CA ALA A 52 8.22 -13.47 21.02
C ALA A 52 9.12 -12.53 21.84
N THR A 53 10.23 -12.10 21.24
CA THR A 53 10.93 -10.89 21.68
C THR A 53 10.56 -9.77 20.73
N TYR A 54 9.90 -8.72 21.24
CA TYR A 54 9.66 -7.52 20.45
C TYR A 54 10.76 -6.50 20.72
N GLU A 55 11.36 -6.00 19.64
CA GLU A 55 12.07 -4.72 19.64
C GLU A 55 11.06 -3.62 19.32
N ARG A 56 11.01 -2.59 20.15
CA ARG A 56 10.26 -1.35 19.91
C ARG A 56 11.22 -0.18 20.00
N ILE A 57 11.04 0.82 19.14
CA ILE A 57 11.96 1.95 19.03
C ILE A 57 11.16 3.23 19.23
N PHE A 58 11.62 4.13 20.09
CA PHE A 58 11.10 5.48 20.17
C PHE A 58 12.24 6.47 20.00
N GLY A 59 11.91 7.71 19.64
CA GLY A 59 12.94 8.71 19.39
C GLY A 59 12.39 10.03 18.91
N ILE A 60 13.32 10.93 18.60
CA ILE A 60 13.05 12.23 18.01
C ILE A 60 13.78 12.34 16.68
N ASN A 61 13.18 13.06 15.73
CA ASN A 61 13.84 13.53 14.53
C ASN A 61 13.28 14.91 14.14
N SER A 62 14.17 15.87 13.87
CA SER A 62 13.81 17.24 13.46
C SER A 62 12.96 17.34 12.18
N THR A 63 12.89 16.28 11.37
CA THR A 63 12.01 16.22 10.19
C THR A 63 10.72 15.42 10.40
N ALA A 64 10.53 14.81 11.58
CA ALA A 64 9.31 14.08 11.92
C ALA A 64 8.18 15.03 12.34
N ILE A 65 6.94 14.57 12.16
CA ILE A 65 5.72 15.17 12.68
C ILE A 65 5.18 14.34 13.83
N ASP A 66 4.27 14.91 14.61
CA ASP A 66 3.50 14.14 15.57
C ASP A 66 2.39 13.38 14.83
N GLY A 67 2.60 12.08 14.56
CA GLY A 67 1.65 11.27 13.80
C GLY A 67 2.23 9.92 13.37
N PHE A 68 2.02 9.57 12.10
CA PHE A 68 2.75 8.49 11.42
C PHE A 68 3.60 9.08 10.30
N ASP A 69 4.91 8.92 10.40
CA ASP A 69 5.87 9.29 9.36
C ASP A 69 6.29 8.07 8.56
N ARG A 70 5.73 7.89 7.36
CA ARG A 70 5.98 6.72 6.49
C ARG A 70 7.47 6.37 6.30
N ASP A 71 8.32 7.39 6.23
CA ASP A 71 9.74 7.25 5.89
C ASP A 71 10.65 7.22 7.14
N ILE A 72 10.09 7.30 8.37
CA ILE A 72 10.81 7.37 9.65
C ILE A 72 10.29 6.30 10.63
N ASP A 73 8.97 6.20 10.78
CA ASP A 73 8.29 5.22 11.60
C ASP A 73 8.30 3.82 10.98
N LYS A 74 7.95 2.83 11.80
CA LYS A 74 7.73 1.45 11.33
C LYS A 74 6.42 0.93 11.91
N PRO A 75 5.50 0.41 11.07
CA PRO A 75 4.29 -0.24 11.57
C PRO A 75 4.65 -1.42 12.49
N ALA A 76 3.84 -1.63 13.53
CA ALA A 76 3.89 -2.88 14.27
C ALA A 76 3.40 -4.02 13.37
N PRO A 77 3.88 -5.26 13.57
CA PRO A 77 3.17 -6.41 13.03
C PRO A 77 1.71 -6.42 13.53
N PRO A 78 0.78 -7.02 12.77
CA PRO A 78 -0.61 -7.18 13.18
C PRO A 78 -0.75 -7.81 14.56
N GLU A 79 -1.91 -7.60 15.19
CA GLU A 79 -2.23 -8.17 16.50
C GLU A 79 -2.02 -9.70 16.49
N PRO A 80 -1.12 -10.21 17.36
CA PRO A 80 -0.75 -11.62 17.35
C PRO A 80 -1.91 -12.48 17.82
N GLN A 81 -2.09 -13.63 17.19
CA GLN A 81 -3.26 -14.48 17.42
C GLN A 81 -3.14 -15.30 18.72
N GLY A 82 -4.21 -15.28 19.51
CA GLY A 82 -4.33 -16.08 20.74
C GLY A 82 -3.71 -15.43 21.97
N ASP A 83 -3.35 -16.26 22.95
CA ASP A 83 -2.73 -15.82 24.21
C ASP A 83 -1.22 -15.56 24.00
N ALA A 84 -0.91 -14.45 23.34
CA ALA A 84 0.42 -14.05 22.91
C ALA A 84 0.87 -12.74 23.58
N LEU A 85 2.19 -12.50 23.58
CA LEU A 85 2.71 -11.17 23.88
C LEU A 85 2.33 -10.28 22.71
N ASP A 86 1.85 -9.08 23.00
CA ASP A 86 1.69 -8.01 22.04
C ASP A 86 2.20 -6.70 22.64
N VAL A 87 2.86 -5.88 21.83
CA VAL A 87 3.40 -4.58 22.24
C VAL A 87 3.37 -3.64 21.04
N TYR A 88 2.93 -2.40 21.18
CA TYR A 88 2.98 -1.39 20.11
C TYR A 88 2.79 0.03 20.67
N PHE A 89 3.32 1.03 19.97
CA PHE A 89 2.87 2.41 20.19
C PHE A 89 1.53 2.59 19.45
N PRO A 90 0.46 3.08 20.09
CA PRO A 90 -0.77 3.42 19.38
C PRO A 90 -0.51 4.68 18.54
N CYS A 91 -0.95 4.69 17.30
CA CYS A 91 -0.86 5.85 16.42
C CYS A 91 -2.26 6.20 15.90
N GLU A 92 -2.61 7.48 15.92
CA GLU A 92 -3.86 8.00 15.33
C GLU A 92 -3.63 8.25 13.84
N HIS A 93 -3.40 7.17 13.09
CA HIS A 93 -3.23 7.19 11.64
C HIS A 93 -4.08 6.12 10.96
N GLU A 94 -4.56 6.46 9.77
CA GLU A 94 -5.62 5.77 9.04
C GLU A 94 -5.33 4.30 8.72
N VAL A 95 -4.11 4.03 8.25
CA VAL A 95 -3.67 2.70 7.83
C VAL A 95 -2.80 2.04 8.89
N VAL A 96 -2.10 2.85 9.70
CA VAL A 96 -1.08 2.40 10.65
C VAL A 96 -1.48 2.83 12.05
N THR A 97 -2.41 2.10 12.64
CA THR A 97 -2.91 2.37 14.00
C THR A 97 -1.95 1.92 15.11
N ARG A 98 -0.86 1.25 14.74
CA ARG A 98 0.07 0.55 15.64
C ARG A 98 1.49 0.62 15.09
N LEU A 99 2.45 1.10 15.88
CA LEU A 99 3.86 1.24 15.49
C LEU A 99 4.79 0.29 16.27
N ALA A 100 5.80 -0.22 15.58
CA ALA A 100 7.00 -0.80 16.15
C ALA A 100 8.10 0.25 16.37
N THR A 101 8.11 1.32 15.57
CA THR A 101 9.00 2.46 15.69
C THR A 101 8.17 3.74 15.60
N ASP A 102 8.26 4.57 16.63
CA ASP A 102 7.49 5.82 16.83
C ASP A 102 8.48 6.97 17.10
N ILE A 103 8.86 7.68 16.02
CA ILE A 103 9.84 8.77 16.02
C ILE A 103 9.11 10.09 15.80
N LYS A 104 9.24 11.01 16.76
CA LYS A 104 8.40 12.21 16.81
C LYS A 104 9.18 13.50 16.61
N SER A 105 8.47 14.61 16.49
CA SER A 105 9.07 15.93 16.38
C SER A 105 9.82 16.35 17.65
N ASN A 106 10.69 17.35 17.55
CA ASN A 106 11.48 17.88 18.68
C ASN A 106 10.63 18.45 19.84
N ASP A 107 9.34 18.72 19.61
CA ASP A 107 8.43 19.27 20.62
C ASP A 107 7.74 18.18 21.46
N THR A 108 7.95 16.89 21.16
CA THR A 108 7.42 15.75 21.93
C THR A 108 8.22 15.49 23.22
N ASP A 109 7.50 15.23 24.32
CA ASP A 109 8.09 14.81 25.61
C ASP A 109 7.60 13.42 26.10
N LYS A 110 6.72 12.74 25.36
CA LYS A 110 6.04 11.50 25.78
C LYS A 110 5.80 10.50 24.64
N TRP A 111 6.04 9.23 24.94
CA TRP A 111 5.64 8.08 24.12
C TRP A 111 4.78 7.13 24.94
N LYS A 112 3.76 6.54 24.32
CA LYS A 112 2.87 5.56 24.94
C LYS A 112 2.99 4.22 24.24
N LEU A 113 2.94 3.13 25.00
CA LEU A 113 2.88 1.78 24.46
C LEU A 113 1.74 1.01 25.12
N ASN A 114 0.95 0.33 24.29
CA ASN A 114 0.04 -0.71 24.75
C ASN A 114 0.82 -2.03 24.82
N ILE A 115 0.65 -2.77 25.91
CA ILE A 115 1.20 -4.12 26.06
C ILE A 115 0.14 -5.10 26.55
N VAL A 116 0.03 -6.25 25.90
CA VAL A 116 -0.76 -7.41 26.32
C VAL A 116 0.20 -8.56 26.56
N MET A 117 0.19 -9.15 27.75
CA MET A 117 1.10 -10.23 28.15
C MET A 117 0.34 -11.54 28.30
N PRO A 118 0.88 -12.68 27.81
CA PRO A 118 0.20 -13.97 27.86
C PRO A 118 -0.19 -14.36 29.29
N SER A 119 -1.27 -15.11 29.43
CA SER A 119 -1.62 -15.75 30.70
C SER A 119 -0.46 -16.63 31.20
N GLN A 120 -0.24 -16.64 32.52
CA GLN A 120 0.85 -17.43 33.14
C GLN A 120 2.23 -17.10 32.52
N SER A 121 2.48 -15.82 32.24
CA SER A 121 3.78 -15.32 31.83
C SER A 121 4.28 -14.19 32.72
N ILE A 122 5.58 -14.03 32.71
CA ILE A 122 6.32 -12.88 33.23
C ILE A 122 7.05 -12.27 32.03
N THR A 123 6.92 -10.97 31.82
CA THR A 123 7.57 -10.26 30.71
C THR A 123 8.64 -9.33 31.25
N HIS A 124 9.85 -9.44 30.72
CA HIS A 124 10.94 -8.49 30.99
C HIS A 124 10.94 -7.42 29.91
N LEU A 125 10.77 -6.17 30.32
CA LEU A 125 11.04 -4.98 29.52
C LEU A 125 12.44 -4.48 29.85
N ARG A 126 13.30 -4.35 28.84
CA ARG A 126 14.70 -3.93 28.98
C ARG A 126 15.08 -2.83 27.99
N TRP A 127 16.09 -2.06 28.31
CA TRP A 127 16.66 -1.01 27.45
C TRP A 127 18.16 -0.86 27.71
N ASP A 128 18.87 -0.10 26.85
CA ASP A 128 20.27 0.25 27.08
C ASP A 128 20.35 1.71 27.58
N ASN A 129 20.70 1.89 28.85
CA ASN A 129 20.82 3.19 29.50
C ASN A 129 21.84 4.11 28.79
N THR A 130 22.79 3.55 28.04
CA THR A 130 23.79 4.33 27.28
C THR A 130 23.30 4.82 25.92
N SER A 131 22.11 4.37 25.47
CA SER A 131 21.45 4.87 24.27
C SER A 131 20.55 6.09 24.52
N LEU A 132 20.25 6.38 25.79
CA LEU A 132 19.49 7.57 26.19
C LEU A 132 20.35 8.84 26.00
N PRO A 133 19.78 9.95 25.48
CA PRO A 133 20.37 11.28 25.61
C PRO A 133 20.82 11.57 27.04
N ALA A 134 22.04 12.11 27.20
CA ALA A 134 22.69 12.27 28.51
C ALA A 134 22.40 13.61 29.19
N ASP A 135 21.72 14.50 28.48
CA ASP A 135 21.28 15.84 28.86
C ASP A 135 19.79 15.92 29.25
N GLU A 136 19.04 14.84 29.04
CA GLU A 136 17.60 14.72 29.38
C GLU A 136 17.35 13.58 30.38
N ASP A 137 16.40 13.79 31.29
CA ASP A 137 15.91 12.74 32.21
C ASP A 137 14.89 11.84 31.48
N PHE A 138 14.91 10.53 31.78
CA PHE A 138 13.95 9.57 31.21
C PHE A 138 13.28 8.73 32.30
N ILE A 139 11.94 8.80 32.36
CA ILE A 139 11.12 8.02 33.28
C ILE A 139 10.22 7.09 32.48
N ILE A 140 10.18 5.82 32.87
CA ILE A 140 9.14 4.89 32.43
C ILE A 140 8.11 4.68 33.53
N ILE A 141 6.83 4.78 33.17
CA ILE A 141 5.69 4.69 34.08
C ILE A 141 4.84 3.49 33.67
N VAL A 142 4.61 2.58 34.61
CA VAL A 142 3.73 1.41 34.43
C VAL A 142 2.84 1.27 35.66
N ASP A 143 1.52 1.18 35.48
CA ASP A 143 0.51 1.10 36.56
C ASP A 143 0.68 2.18 37.65
N GLY A 144 1.13 3.38 37.26
CA GLY A 144 1.42 4.49 38.17
C GLY A 144 2.69 4.33 39.03
N SER A 145 3.51 3.32 38.74
CA SER A 145 4.86 3.18 39.30
C SER A 145 5.89 3.77 38.34
N GLU A 146 6.64 4.75 38.83
CA GLU A 146 7.72 5.42 38.09
C GLU A 146 9.05 4.66 38.25
N THR A 147 9.85 4.61 37.18
CA THR A 147 11.23 4.12 37.21
C THR A 147 12.10 4.98 36.30
N ASP A 148 13.18 5.50 36.86
CA ASP A 148 14.24 6.18 36.14
C ASP A 148 15.00 5.18 35.24
N MET A 149 15.08 5.51 33.96
CA MET A 149 15.69 4.69 32.91
C MET A 149 17.21 4.82 32.83
N GLN A 150 17.82 5.81 33.49
CA GLN A 150 19.27 5.94 33.58
C GLN A 150 19.87 5.10 34.71
N SER A 151 19.13 4.87 35.82
CA SER A 151 19.61 4.05 36.96
C SER A 151 19.23 2.56 36.94
N LYS A 152 18.27 2.13 36.10
CA LYS A 152 17.93 0.72 35.86
C LYS A 152 17.89 0.40 34.37
N ASP A 153 18.06 -0.88 34.01
CA ASP A 153 18.03 -1.39 32.62
C ASP A 153 16.86 -2.36 32.35
N MET A 154 16.01 -2.61 33.35
CA MET A 154 14.97 -3.64 33.30
C MET A 154 13.80 -3.40 34.28
N ILE A 155 12.58 -3.75 33.83
CA ILE A 155 11.36 -3.90 34.62
C ILE A 155 10.74 -5.28 34.34
N GLU A 156 10.21 -5.91 35.40
CA GLU A 156 9.45 -7.15 35.32
C GLU A 156 7.95 -6.86 35.43
N LEU A 157 7.19 -7.41 34.49
CA LEU A 157 5.74 -7.25 34.34
C LEU A 157 5.05 -8.62 34.39
N THR A 158 3.85 -8.69 34.96
CA THR A 158 3.04 -9.92 35.08
C THR A 158 1.88 -9.94 34.08
N SER A 159 1.47 -11.13 33.63
CA SER A 159 0.33 -11.36 32.72
C SER A 159 -0.87 -10.42 32.92
N GLY A 160 -1.33 -9.77 31.85
CA GLY A 160 -2.34 -8.72 31.88
C GLY A 160 -2.22 -7.78 30.68
N ALA A 161 -3.05 -6.75 30.62
CA ALA A 161 -2.95 -5.67 29.64
C ALA A 161 -2.70 -4.34 30.36
N ASN A 162 -1.59 -3.67 30.02
CA ASN A 162 -1.12 -2.44 30.66
C ASN A 162 -0.85 -1.35 29.60
N GLU A 163 -0.95 -0.08 30.01
CA GLU A 163 -0.36 1.05 29.29
C GLU A 163 1.00 1.37 29.93
N ILE A 164 2.02 1.56 29.09
CA ILE A 164 3.35 2.02 29.48
C ILE A 164 3.53 3.42 28.90
N THR A 165 3.99 4.38 29.71
CA THR A 165 4.40 5.71 29.23
C THR A 165 5.89 5.90 29.45
N VAL A 166 6.62 6.33 28.42
CA VAL A 166 7.97 6.88 28.55
C VAL A 166 7.86 8.40 28.51
N HIS A 167 8.44 9.08 29.49
CA HIS A 167 8.50 10.53 29.61
C HIS A 167 9.96 10.99 29.50
N MET A 168 10.20 12.03 28.71
CA MET A 168 11.48 12.73 28.61
C MET A 168 11.37 14.10 29.31
N GLY A 169 12.44 14.53 29.96
CA GLY A 169 12.54 15.84 30.62
C GLY A 169 12.19 15.85 32.12
N ASP A 170 12.40 17.02 32.74
CA ASP A 170 12.37 17.26 34.19
C ASP A 170 11.22 16.58 34.94
N ILE A 171 11.56 15.78 35.96
CA ILE A 171 10.60 15.12 36.84
C ILE A 171 9.72 16.15 37.58
N PRO A 172 8.40 16.24 37.33
CA PRO A 172 7.52 17.06 38.14
C PRO A 172 7.43 16.44 39.54
N THR A 173 8.06 17.07 40.51
CA THR A 173 8.29 16.48 41.83
C THR A 173 6.98 16.39 42.64
N SER A 174 6.30 15.25 42.52
CA SER A 174 5.29 14.68 43.42
C SER A 174 4.07 15.55 43.82
N THR A 175 2.86 15.09 43.49
CA THR A 175 1.72 15.10 44.46
C THR A 175 0.59 14.13 44.06
N LYS A 176 -0.12 13.60 45.07
CA LYS A 176 -1.14 12.53 44.99
C LYS A 176 -2.56 13.12 45.29
N PRO A 177 -3.68 12.33 45.28
CA PRO A 177 -4.59 12.07 44.15
C PRO A 177 -6.05 12.61 44.33
N SER A 178 -6.79 12.79 43.23
CA SER A 178 -8.27 12.97 43.13
C SER A 178 -8.67 13.15 41.65
N ASP A 179 -9.82 12.76 41.08
CA ASP A 179 -10.97 11.89 41.47
C ASP A 179 -11.75 11.52 40.16
N PRO A 180 -12.65 10.50 40.13
CA PRO A 180 -13.10 9.88 38.87
C PRO A 180 -14.25 10.60 38.14
N PRO A 181 -14.20 10.59 36.79
CA PRO A 181 -15.35 10.28 35.93
C PRO A 181 -14.96 9.14 34.97
N GLY A 182 -15.85 8.35 34.38
CA GLY A 182 -17.29 8.47 34.17
C GLY A 182 -17.58 7.77 32.85
N GLY A 183 -18.47 6.79 32.81
CA GLY A 183 -18.60 5.88 31.65
C GLY A 183 -18.95 6.61 30.35
N GLY A 184 -18.07 6.50 29.35
CA GLY A 184 -18.28 6.95 27.97
C GLY A 184 -18.60 5.78 27.05
N SER A 185 -19.64 5.93 26.23
CA SER A 185 -20.01 4.98 25.18
C SER A 185 -19.37 5.35 23.84
N GLY A 186 -19.07 4.36 23.01
CA GLY A 186 -18.58 4.52 21.63
C GLY A 186 -17.35 3.65 21.37
N GLY A 187 -17.14 3.10 20.19
CA GLY A 187 -17.95 3.08 18.96
C GLY A 187 -17.26 2.17 17.95
N GLY A 188 -17.99 1.55 17.00
CA GLY A 188 -17.37 0.65 16.03
C GLY A 188 -16.46 1.41 15.06
N GLY A 189 -15.21 0.96 14.90
CA GLY A 189 -14.24 1.55 13.98
C GLY A 189 -14.37 1.00 12.56
N GLY A 190 -14.77 1.85 11.61
CA GLY A 190 -14.63 1.58 10.18
C GLY A 190 -13.20 1.85 9.71
N GLY A 191 -12.79 1.19 8.62
CA GLY A 191 -11.48 1.43 8.01
C GLY A 191 -11.41 2.84 7.40
N ALA A 192 -10.31 3.52 7.65
CA ALA A 192 -9.99 4.83 7.08
C ALA A 192 -9.49 4.69 5.62
N THR A 193 -9.37 5.82 4.93
CA THR A 193 -9.63 5.92 3.49
C THR A 193 -9.07 7.23 2.97
N GLY A 194 -8.44 7.19 1.79
CA GLY A 194 -7.95 8.41 1.14
C GLY A 194 -9.05 9.30 0.57
N GLU A 195 -10.32 9.00 0.84
CA GLU A 195 -11.50 9.70 0.33
C GLU A 195 -12.22 10.47 1.45
N GLU A 196 -12.70 11.67 1.12
CA GLU A 196 -13.68 12.36 1.96
C GLU A 196 -14.92 11.48 2.15
N PHE A 197 -15.48 11.45 3.36
CA PHE A 197 -16.61 10.59 3.72
C PHE A 197 -17.82 10.77 2.78
N GLU A 198 -18.05 11.99 2.32
CA GLU A 198 -19.07 12.35 1.35
C GLU A 198 -18.86 11.71 -0.03
N ASN A 199 -17.62 11.42 -0.46
CA ASN A 199 -17.34 10.80 -1.76
C ASN A 199 -17.63 9.29 -1.75
N ILE A 200 -17.60 8.63 -0.60
CA ILE A 200 -17.75 7.17 -0.51
C ILE A 200 -19.23 6.79 -0.57
N ALA A 201 -19.62 5.97 -1.55
CA ALA A 201 -20.96 5.41 -1.67
C ALA A 201 -21.14 4.17 -0.78
N SER A 202 -20.23 3.21 -0.87
CA SER A 202 -20.22 1.95 -0.10
C SER A 202 -18.79 1.46 0.12
N LYS A 203 -18.60 0.55 1.09
CA LYS A 203 -17.31 -0.12 1.37
C LYS A 203 -17.54 -1.61 1.55
N HIS A 204 -16.73 -2.41 0.87
CA HIS A 204 -16.77 -3.87 0.92
C HIS A 204 -15.39 -4.43 1.28
N ALA A 205 -15.37 -5.57 1.95
CA ALA A 205 -14.14 -6.28 2.26
C ALA A 205 -14.37 -7.78 2.32
N GLN A 206 -13.43 -8.55 1.78
CA GLN A 206 -13.44 -10.01 1.82
C GLN A 206 -12.07 -10.52 2.29
N VAL A 207 -12.04 -11.72 2.85
CA VAL A 207 -10.79 -12.40 3.26
C VAL A 207 -10.77 -13.79 2.65
N SER A 208 -9.70 -14.12 1.93
CA SER A 208 -9.54 -15.40 1.26
C SER A 208 -8.22 -16.05 1.66
N LYS A 209 -8.12 -17.37 1.47
CA LYS A 209 -6.88 -18.11 1.71
C LYS A 209 -5.97 -17.96 0.50
N VAL A 210 -4.71 -17.63 0.73
CA VAL A 210 -3.70 -17.41 -0.31
C VAL A 210 -2.54 -18.38 -0.12
N ALA A 211 -2.27 -19.19 -1.14
CA ALA A 211 -1.15 -20.13 -1.19
C ALA A 211 -0.60 -20.25 -2.62
N ALA A 212 0.70 -20.51 -2.75
CA ALA A 212 1.39 -20.47 -4.03
C ALA A 212 0.86 -21.55 -4.99
N GLY A 213 0.50 -21.13 -6.20
CA GLY A 213 -0.11 -21.94 -7.25
C GLY A 213 -1.61 -22.19 -7.07
N GLU A 214 -2.27 -21.65 -6.03
CA GLU A 214 -3.74 -21.68 -5.90
C GLU A 214 -4.35 -20.45 -6.60
N ASN A 215 -5.49 -20.66 -7.28
CA ASN A 215 -6.31 -19.56 -7.76
C ASN A 215 -7.11 -18.99 -6.58
N VAL A 216 -6.91 -17.70 -6.31
CA VAL A 216 -7.59 -16.94 -5.27
C VAL A 216 -8.75 -16.20 -5.92
N ARG A 217 -9.94 -16.33 -5.35
CA ARG A 217 -11.15 -15.62 -5.79
C ARG A 217 -11.80 -14.91 -4.61
N TYR A 218 -12.18 -13.66 -4.83
CA TYR A 218 -13.06 -12.87 -3.98
C TYR A 218 -14.35 -12.61 -4.74
N GLU A 219 -15.48 -12.73 -4.05
CA GLU A 219 -16.82 -12.60 -4.63
C GLU A 219 -17.60 -11.51 -3.89
N PHE A 220 -18.27 -10.67 -4.67
CA PHE A 220 -19.13 -9.58 -4.26
C PHE A 220 -20.49 -9.80 -4.92
N SER A 221 -21.57 -9.61 -4.17
CA SER A 221 -22.94 -9.94 -4.59
C SER A 221 -24.00 -8.96 -4.10
N GLU A 222 -23.55 -7.92 -3.39
CA GLU A 222 -24.34 -6.83 -2.88
C GLU A 222 -24.86 -5.92 -4.03
N ASP A 223 -25.99 -5.24 -3.79
CA ASP A 223 -26.65 -4.42 -4.82
C ASP A 223 -26.04 -3.00 -4.94
N ASP A 224 -25.17 -2.59 -4.00
CA ASP A 224 -24.51 -1.28 -3.92
C ASP A 224 -23.06 -1.29 -4.46
N ILE A 225 -22.71 -2.33 -5.22
CA ILE A 225 -21.44 -2.49 -5.93
C ILE A 225 -21.66 -3.27 -7.23
N ASP A 226 -21.00 -2.87 -8.33
CA ASP A 226 -21.09 -3.58 -9.61
C ASP A 226 -19.80 -4.34 -9.98
N LEU A 227 -18.74 -4.17 -9.19
CA LEU A 227 -17.68 -5.18 -9.10
C LEU A 227 -18.29 -6.50 -8.59
N MET A 228 -18.09 -7.58 -9.33
CA MET A 228 -18.57 -8.92 -8.97
C MET A 228 -17.44 -9.78 -8.40
N THR A 229 -16.23 -9.70 -8.96
CA THR A 229 -15.11 -10.55 -8.53
C THR A 229 -13.75 -9.93 -8.71
N ILE A 230 -12.83 -10.34 -7.85
CA ILE A 230 -11.37 -10.19 -8.05
C ILE A 230 -10.78 -11.60 -8.01
N GLN A 231 -10.00 -11.97 -9.03
CA GLN A 231 -9.36 -13.29 -9.11
C GLN A 231 -7.91 -13.18 -9.61
N PHE A 232 -7.03 -14.05 -9.11
CA PHE A 232 -5.63 -14.16 -9.56
C PHE A 232 -5.07 -15.54 -9.18
N THR A 233 -3.93 -15.92 -9.76
CA THR A 233 -3.14 -17.07 -9.28
C THR A 233 -2.02 -16.57 -8.39
N SER A 234 -1.94 -17.04 -7.14
CA SER A 234 -0.89 -16.57 -6.21
C SER A 234 0.46 -17.20 -6.55
N LEU A 235 1.54 -16.42 -6.55
CA LEU A 235 2.92 -16.90 -6.72
C LEU A 235 3.59 -17.23 -5.37
N SER A 236 3.12 -16.63 -4.27
CA SER A 236 3.64 -16.81 -2.90
C SER A 236 2.56 -17.29 -1.90
N ASN A 237 2.93 -17.44 -0.62
CA ASN A 237 2.09 -18.06 0.42
C ASN A 237 1.85 -17.10 1.61
N GLU A 238 0.71 -16.40 1.60
CA GLU A 238 0.36 -15.42 2.65
C GLU A 238 -0.61 -15.92 3.71
N GLY A 239 -1.19 -17.11 3.52
CA GLY A 239 -2.14 -17.66 4.48
C GLY A 239 -3.53 -17.03 4.32
N GLN A 240 -3.77 -15.86 4.92
CA GLN A 240 -5.04 -15.14 4.79
C GLN A 240 -4.82 -13.71 4.31
N THR A 241 -5.35 -13.40 3.13
CA THR A 241 -5.25 -12.07 2.53
C THR A 241 -6.62 -11.40 2.53
N LYS A 242 -6.62 -10.10 2.86
CA LYS A 242 -7.80 -9.24 2.76
C LYS A 242 -7.80 -8.53 1.40
N THR A 243 -8.99 -8.36 0.84
CA THR A 243 -9.29 -7.30 -0.13
C THR A 243 -10.22 -6.27 0.49
N SER A 244 -10.08 -5.01 0.07
CA SER A 244 -10.94 -3.88 0.44
C SER A 244 -11.32 -3.16 -0.84
N VAL A 245 -12.59 -2.80 -0.98
CA VAL A 245 -13.13 -2.07 -2.12
C VAL A 245 -13.99 -0.92 -1.63
N GLU A 246 -13.80 0.26 -2.21
CA GLU A 246 -14.64 1.44 -1.96
C GLU A 246 -15.29 1.86 -3.27
N VAL A 247 -16.62 1.98 -3.28
CA VAL A 247 -17.38 2.51 -4.42
C VAL A 247 -17.56 4.00 -4.19
N LEU A 248 -17.27 4.81 -5.20
CA LEU A 248 -17.23 6.26 -5.06
C LEU A 248 -18.35 6.94 -5.85
N LYS A 249 -18.84 8.08 -5.34
CA LYS A 249 -19.89 8.89 -5.96
C LYS A 249 -19.32 9.78 -7.07
N ASP A 250 -18.15 10.35 -6.84
CA ASP A 250 -17.41 11.21 -7.77
C ASP A 250 -16.02 10.61 -8.04
N THR A 251 -15.10 11.39 -8.63
CA THR A 251 -13.71 10.98 -8.87
C THR A 251 -12.98 10.78 -7.54
N SER A 252 -12.07 9.80 -7.48
CA SER A 252 -11.23 9.53 -6.29
C SER A 252 -10.33 10.72 -5.93
N ALA A 253 -10.13 10.96 -4.64
CA ALA A 253 -9.12 11.92 -4.14
C ALA A 253 -7.67 11.38 -4.25
N LEU A 254 -7.49 10.11 -4.63
CA LEU A 254 -6.20 9.47 -4.88
C LEU A 254 -5.73 9.61 -6.35
N VAL A 255 -6.48 10.35 -7.18
CA VAL A 255 -6.14 10.58 -8.60
C VAL A 255 -6.19 12.07 -8.95
N ASP A 256 -5.35 12.51 -9.89
CA ASP A 256 -5.23 13.92 -10.26
C ASP A 256 -6.24 14.38 -11.33
N SER A 257 -7.01 13.44 -11.92
CA SER A 257 -8.02 13.72 -12.95
C SER A 257 -9.10 12.63 -13.02
N SER A 258 -10.27 12.97 -13.56
CA SER A 258 -11.32 11.99 -13.87
C SER A 258 -10.88 11.04 -14.98
N ALA A 259 -11.40 9.80 -14.96
CA ALA A 259 -11.16 8.81 -15.99
C ALA A 259 -11.70 9.24 -17.37
N PRO A 260 -11.09 8.77 -18.48
CA PRO A 260 -11.51 9.11 -19.83
C PRO A 260 -12.89 8.54 -20.19
N GLY A 261 -13.59 9.23 -21.09
CA GLY A 261 -14.91 8.83 -21.57
C GLY A 261 -16.04 9.11 -20.58
N LYS A 262 -17.05 8.24 -20.59
CA LYS A 262 -18.27 8.38 -19.79
C LYS A 262 -18.28 7.34 -18.66
N VAL A 263 -17.94 7.80 -17.46
CA VAL A 263 -17.83 6.96 -16.26
C VAL A 263 -19.20 6.39 -15.85
N TYR A 264 -19.23 5.08 -15.60
CA TYR A 264 -20.33 4.35 -14.96
C TYR A 264 -20.17 4.31 -13.44
N GLN A 265 -18.97 3.93 -12.96
CA GLN A 265 -18.68 3.74 -11.54
C GLN A 265 -17.18 3.92 -11.27
N ASN A 266 -16.83 4.67 -10.23
CA ASN A 266 -15.47 4.82 -9.71
C ASN A 266 -15.25 3.87 -8.52
N LEU A 267 -14.06 3.28 -8.43
CA LEU A 267 -13.71 2.25 -7.45
C LEU A 267 -12.30 2.47 -6.94
N ASN A 268 -12.05 2.32 -5.64
CA ASN A 268 -10.71 2.04 -5.12
C ASN A 268 -10.64 0.55 -4.73
N ILE A 269 -9.63 -0.17 -5.22
CA ILE A 269 -9.44 -1.59 -4.90
C ILE A 269 -8.05 -1.79 -4.29
N TRP A 270 -8.01 -2.46 -3.15
CA TRP A 270 -6.78 -2.94 -2.51
C TRP A 270 -6.87 -4.44 -2.26
N VAL A 271 -5.79 -5.15 -2.56
CA VAL A 271 -5.60 -6.57 -2.26
C VAL A 271 -4.23 -6.72 -1.61
N GLY A 272 -4.12 -7.48 -0.52
CA GLY A 272 -2.82 -7.74 0.08
C GLY A 272 -2.36 -6.70 1.09
N ASN A 273 -1.05 -6.52 1.13
CA ASN A 273 -0.33 -5.59 2.00
C ASN A 273 1.05 -5.30 1.37
N VAL A 274 1.90 -4.49 2.02
CA VAL A 274 3.22 -4.10 1.46
C VAL A 274 4.19 -5.27 1.18
N ALA A 275 3.93 -6.47 1.71
CA ALA A 275 4.70 -7.69 1.48
C ALA A 275 3.99 -8.72 0.58
N PHE A 276 2.80 -8.40 0.07
CA PHE A 276 2.07 -9.20 -0.92
C PHE A 276 1.28 -8.28 -1.85
N ASN A 277 1.83 -8.05 -3.03
CA ASN A 277 1.35 -7.08 -4.01
C ASN A 277 1.16 -7.75 -5.39
N GLU A 278 0.99 -6.97 -6.45
CA GLU A 278 0.85 -7.47 -7.81
C GLU A 278 2.03 -8.31 -8.33
N ASP A 279 3.27 -8.11 -7.85
CA ASP A 279 4.43 -8.94 -8.24
C ASP A 279 4.30 -10.40 -7.72
N ASP A 280 3.48 -10.61 -6.69
CA ASP A 280 3.12 -11.92 -6.14
C ASP A 280 1.90 -12.56 -6.83
N MET A 281 1.34 -11.95 -7.88
CA MET A 281 0.09 -12.38 -8.51
C MET A 281 0.24 -12.60 -10.02
N GLU A 282 -0.08 -13.80 -10.48
CA GLU A 282 -0.15 -14.13 -11.91
C GLU A 282 -1.59 -13.98 -12.42
N ILE A 283 -1.74 -13.16 -13.46
CA ILE A 283 -2.99 -12.85 -14.18
C ILE A 283 -4.10 -12.36 -13.22
N PRO A 284 -3.99 -11.14 -12.67
CA PRO A 284 -5.07 -10.52 -11.93
C PRO A 284 -6.21 -10.12 -12.88
N VAL A 285 -7.43 -10.54 -12.56
CA VAL A 285 -8.65 -10.27 -13.34
C VAL A 285 -9.72 -9.68 -12.43
N VAL A 286 -10.35 -8.62 -12.93
CA VAL A 286 -11.48 -7.93 -12.32
C VAL A 286 -12.74 -8.25 -13.13
N GLY A 287 -13.73 -8.85 -12.48
CA GLY A 287 -15.04 -9.15 -13.08
C GLY A 287 -16.09 -8.17 -12.57
N PHE A 288 -16.86 -7.56 -13.46
CA PHE A 288 -17.86 -6.54 -13.14
C PHE A 288 -19.08 -6.61 -14.05
N ARG A 289 -20.16 -5.90 -13.69
CA ARG A 289 -21.37 -5.79 -14.50
C ARG A 289 -21.69 -4.33 -14.84
N VAL A 290 -22.42 -4.10 -15.92
CA VAL A 290 -22.98 -2.78 -16.26
C VAL A 290 -24.45 -2.92 -16.61
N SER A 291 -25.27 -2.04 -16.05
CA SER A 291 -26.72 -2.01 -16.28
C SER A 291 -27.05 -1.76 -17.75
N LYS A 292 -27.95 -2.58 -18.31
CA LYS A 292 -28.51 -2.40 -19.65
C LYS A 292 -29.35 -1.12 -19.77
N GLU A 293 -29.96 -0.69 -18.67
CA GLU A 293 -30.65 0.61 -18.59
C GLU A 293 -29.65 1.76 -18.72
N TRP A 294 -28.54 1.73 -17.97
CA TRP A 294 -27.49 2.76 -18.11
C TRP A 294 -26.91 2.81 -19.52
N ILE A 295 -26.61 1.66 -20.14
CA ILE A 295 -26.07 1.61 -21.51
C ILE A 295 -27.05 2.26 -22.50
N SER A 296 -28.35 1.92 -22.40
CA SER A 296 -29.41 2.48 -23.26
C SER A 296 -29.65 3.98 -23.02
N ASP A 297 -29.70 4.43 -21.77
CA ASP A 297 -29.95 5.83 -21.41
C ASP A 297 -28.78 6.75 -21.77
N ASN A 298 -27.58 6.18 -21.96
CA ASN A 298 -26.35 6.92 -22.18
C ASN A 298 -25.81 6.83 -23.62
N ASP A 299 -26.53 6.13 -24.51
CA ASP A 299 -26.20 5.87 -25.93
C ASP A 299 -24.83 5.18 -26.11
N VAL A 300 -24.55 4.21 -25.24
CA VAL A 300 -23.28 3.47 -25.16
C VAL A 300 -23.40 2.17 -25.96
N GLU A 301 -22.33 1.79 -26.69
CA GLU A 301 -22.20 0.42 -27.22
C GLU A 301 -21.58 -0.48 -26.14
N SER A 302 -22.09 -1.71 -25.95
CA SER A 302 -21.55 -2.60 -24.90
C SER A 302 -20.07 -2.97 -25.13
N SER A 303 -19.58 -2.90 -26.36
CA SER A 303 -18.16 -3.08 -26.72
C SER A 303 -17.26 -1.89 -26.39
N SER A 304 -17.80 -0.70 -26.13
CA SER A 304 -17.02 0.49 -25.76
C SER A 304 -16.79 0.64 -24.25
N VAL A 305 -17.37 -0.27 -23.45
CA VAL A 305 -17.18 -0.32 -22.00
C VAL A 305 -15.84 -0.99 -21.66
N VAL A 306 -14.98 -0.25 -20.97
CA VAL A 306 -13.67 -0.72 -20.49
C VAL A 306 -13.47 -0.43 -19.01
N LEU A 307 -12.62 -1.23 -18.36
CA LEU A 307 -12.06 -0.87 -17.06
C LEU A 307 -10.84 0.03 -17.26
N CYS A 308 -10.84 1.20 -16.65
CA CYS A 308 -9.67 2.09 -16.61
C CYS A 308 -8.95 1.93 -15.26
N ARG A 309 -7.61 1.87 -15.29
CA ARG A 309 -6.73 1.84 -14.12
C ARG A 309 -5.96 3.15 -14.00
N TYR A 310 -5.90 3.76 -12.81
CA TYR A 310 -5.00 4.89 -12.56
C TYR A 310 -3.68 4.41 -11.94
N ASN A 311 -2.54 4.81 -12.52
CA ASN A 311 -1.22 4.45 -12.01
C ASN A 311 -0.18 5.49 -12.45
N ASP A 312 0.77 5.83 -11.59
CA ASP A 312 1.89 6.76 -11.87
C ASP A 312 1.47 8.11 -12.50
N GLY A 313 0.27 8.60 -12.17
CA GLY A 313 -0.27 9.89 -12.65
C GLY A 313 -1.20 9.78 -13.86
N GLU A 314 -1.37 8.59 -14.46
CA GLU A 314 -2.06 8.41 -15.74
C GLU A 314 -3.18 7.36 -15.69
N TRP A 315 -4.24 7.60 -16.47
CA TRP A 315 -5.32 6.63 -16.70
C TRP A 315 -5.01 5.74 -17.90
N THR A 316 -4.96 4.43 -17.69
CA THR A 316 -4.76 3.42 -18.75
C THR A 316 -6.03 2.58 -18.93
N GLN A 317 -6.47 2.39 -20.17
CA GLN A 317 -7.54 1.45 -20.50
C GLN A 317 -7.01 0.02 -20.42
N LEU A 318 -7.74 -0.87 -19.76
CA LEU A 318 -7.37 -2.28 -19.63
C LEU A 318 -8.10 -3.15 -20.66
N PRO A 319 -7.48 -4.25 -21.13
CA PRO A 319 -8.17 -5.26 -21.94
C PRO A 319 -9.45 -5.70 -21.21
N THR A 320 -10.60 -5.54 -21.86
CA THR A 320 -11.92 -5.77 -21.27
C THR A 320 -12.77 -6.53 -22.29
N GLU A 321 -13.40 -7.63 -21.89
CA GLU A 321 -14.27 -8.45 -22.74
C GLU A 321 -15.65 -8.63 -22.10
N VAL A 322 -16.72 -8.60 -22.91
CA VAL A 322 -18.06 -9.07 -22.50
C VAL A 322 -18.04 -10.59 -22.46
N ILE A 323 -18.16 -11.18 -21.27
CA ILE A 323 -18.12 -12.64 -21.08
C ILE A 323 -19.50 -13.30 -21.03
N ASP A 324 -20.54 -12.57 -20.60
CA ASP A 324 -21.91 -13.07 -20.49
C ASP A 324 -22.93 -11.91 -20.47
N GLU A 325 -24.21 -12.22 -20.64
CA GLU A 325 -25.30 -11.27 -20.44
C GLU A 325 -26.53 -11.90 -19.78
N ASN A 326 -27.26 -11.11 -18.99
CA ASN A 326 -28.53 -11.51 -18.41
C ASN A 326 -29.64 -10.49 -18.75
N GLU A 327 -30.80 -10.61 -18.12
CA GLU A 327 -31.97 -9.75 -18.38
C GLU A 327 -31.67 -8.26 -18.12
N ASN A 328 -30.85 -7.94 -17.11
CA ASN A 328 -30.64 -6.58 -16.61
C ASN A 328 -29.23 -6.04 -16.85
N TYR A 329 -28.22 -6.91 -17.02
CA TYR A 329 -26.81 -6.53 -17.07
C TYR A 329 -26.06 -7.21 -18.22
N PHE A 330 -25.03 -6.53 -18.72
CA PHE A 330 -23.88 -7.17 -19.37
C PHE A 330 -22.80 -7.46 -18.31
N ILE A 331 -22.08 -8.56 -18.45
CA ILE A 331 -21.04 -9.01 -17.52
C ILE A 331 -19.70 -9.01 -18.27
N TYR A 332 -18.69 -8.42 -17.63
CA TYR A 332 -17.37 -8.15 -18.18
C TYR A 332 -16.28 -8.78 -17.32
N GLU A 333 -15.18 -9.18 -17.94
CA GLU A 333 -13.89 -9.43 -17.27
C GLU A 333 -12.81 -8.53 -17.88
N SER A 334 -11.86 -8.09 -17.05
CA SER A 334 -10.72 -7.29 -17.46
C SER A 334 -9.44 -7.71 -16.73
N GLU A 335 -8.35 -7.90 -17.49
CA GLU A 335 -7.02 -8.17 -16.94
C GLU A 335 -6.37 -6.87 -16.44
N THR A 336 -5.84 -6.87 -15.21
CA THR A 336 -5.16 -5.70 -14.62
C THR A 336 -3.73 -6.03 -14.19
N PRO A 337 -2.75 -5.16 -14.46
CA PRO A 337 -1.36 -5.37 -14.01
C PRO A 337 -1.15 -5.14 -12.51
N GLY A 338 -2.15 -4.60 -11.79
CA GLY A 338 -2.09 -4.39 -10.35
C GLY A 338 -3.35 -3.70 -9.82
N PHE A 339 -3.41 -3.41 -8.52
CA PHE A 339 -4.58 -2.79 -7.87
C PHE A 339 -4.30 -1.32 -7.51
N SER A 340 -5.34 -0.49 -7.60
CA SER A 340 -5.25 0.99 -7.57
C SER A 340 -6.66 1.60 -7.52
N PRO A 341 -6.83 2.92 -7.69
CA PRO A 341 -8.07 3.48 -8.19
C PRO A 341 -8.38 2.97 -9.62
N PHE A 342 -9.66 2.77 -9.88
CA PHE A 342 -10.24 2.28 -11.14
C PHE A 342 -11.52 3.05 -11.49
N ALA A 343 -11.89 3.02 -12.77
CA ALA A 343 -13.19 3.49 -13.24
C ALA A 343 -13.72 2.59 -14.35
N ILE A 344 -14.97 2.12 -14.23
CA ILE A 344 -15.70 1.50 -15.34
C ILE A 344 -16.21 2.64 -16.22
N SER A 345 -15.82 2.69 -17.49
CA SER A 345 -16.11 3.82 -18.38
C SER A 345 -16.45 3.37 -19.79
N ALA A 346 -17.37 4.07 -20.46
CA ALA A 346 -17.59 3.92 -21.90
C ALA A 346 -16.68 4.91 -22.65
N ILE A 347 -15.79 4.40 -23.50
CA ILE A 347 -14.86 5.18 -24.31
C ILE A 347 -15.10 4.89 -25.77
N TYR A 348 -15.53 5.91 -26.50
CA TYR A 348 -15.59 5.85 -27.95
C TYR A 348 -14.18 6.07 -28.48
N GLU A 349 -13.70 5.18 -29.34
CA GLU A 349 -12.57 5.52 -30.21
C GLU A 349 -13.03 6.67 -31.12
N GLU A 350 -12.55 7.88 -30.83
CA GLU A 350 -12.48 8.90 -31.87
C GLU A 350 -11.51 8.34 -32.93
N GLU A 351 -12.04 7.79 -34.03
CA GLU A 351 -11.22 7.50 -35.21
C GLU A 351 -10.40 8.76 -35.47
N GLU A 352 -9.06 8.64 -35.49
CA GLU A 352 -8.18 9.78 -35.76
C GLU A 352 -8.56 10.36 -37.12
N SER A 353 -9.36 11.42 -37.08
CA SER A 353 -9.69 12.22 -38.23
C SER A 353 -8.38 12.85 -38.68
N SER A 354 -7.77 12.22 -39.67
CA SER A 354 -6.65 12.76 -40.40
C SER A 354 -7.15 13.98 -41.17
N GLU A 355 -7.23 15.12 -40.47
CA GLU A 355 -7.36 16.46 -41.03
C GLU A 355 -6.07 16.82 -41.77
N ASP A 356 -5.81 16.08 -42.84
CA ASP A 356 -4.84 16.47 -43.86
C ASP A 356 -5.42 17.70 -44.55
N THR A 357 -5.08 18.86 -44.00
CA THR A 357 -5.59 20.19 -44.37
C THR A 357 -5.07 20.55 -45.76
N ILE A 358 -5.73 20.05 -46.79
CA ILE A 358 -5.49 20.48 -48.17
C ILE A 358 -6.45 21.62 -48.49
N SER A 359 -5.90 22.83 -48.33
CA SER A 359 -6.53 24.10 -48.74
C SER A 359 -7.11 24.01 -50.14
N SER A 360 -8.36 24.48 -50.28
CA SER A 360 -9.00 24.67 -51.57
C SER A 360 -8.16 25.55 -52.50
N SER A 361 -7.97 25.08 -53.73
CA SER A 361 -7.75 25.94 -54.89
C SER A 361 -8.57 25.39 -56.06
N GLU A 362 -9.62 26.11 -56.44
CA GLU A 362 -10.40 25.80 -57.63
C GLU A 362 -9.54 25.93 -58.89
N GLU A 363 -9.51 24.91 -59.74
CA GLU A 363 -9.58 25.11 -61.20
C GLU A 363 -10.59 24.12 -61.80
N LYS A 364 -11.16 24.54 -62.93
CA LYS A 364 -12.34 23.96 -63.60
C LYS A 364 -11.94 23.52 -65.01
N TYR A 365 -12.77 22.65 -65.63
CA TYR A 365 -12.68 22.05 -66.98
C TYR A 365 -11.88 20.73 -67.01
N ASP A 366 -12.27 19.69 -67.76
CA ASP A 366 -13.49 19.47 -68.55
C ASP A 366 -13.91 17.98 -68.56
N ASP A 367 -15.11 17.70 -69.06
CA ASP A 367 -15.67 16.36 -69.32
C ASP A 367 -14.84 15.54 -70.34
N PHE A 368 -14.67 14.23 -70.11
CA PHE A 368 -14.67 13.21 -71.17
C PHE A 368 -14.73 11.77 -70.60
N VAL A 369 -15.63 10.96 -71.17
CA VAL A 369 -15.82 9.52 -70.91
C VAL A 369 -15.12 8.70 -72.01
N GLU A 370 -14.45 7.59 -71.67
CA GLU A 370 -14.53 6.29 -72.40
C GLU A 370 -13.79 5.15 -71.66
N GLU A 371 -13.91 3.93 -72.19
CA GLU A 371 -13.94 2.64 -71.47
C GLU A 371 -12.59 1.88 -71.32
N GLU A 372 -12.67 0.79 -70.55
CA GLU A 372 -11.83 -0.43 -70.44
C GLU A 372 -10.50 -0.58 -71.21
N GLU A 373 -9.50 -1.21 -70.57
CA GLU A 373 -9.06 -2.56 -71.00
C GLU A 373 -8.38 -3.35 -69.86
N VAL A 374 -8.48 -4.68 -69.94
CA VAL A 374 -7.92 -5.67 -69.02
C VAL A 374 -6.71 -6.35 -69.67
N VAL A 375 -5.57 -6.46 -68.98
CA VAL A 375 -4.52 -7.43 -69.33
C VAL A 375 -3.85 -8.02 -68.08
N GLU A 376 -4.11 -9.30 -67.80
CA GLU A 376 -3.21 -10.14 -67.00
C GLU A 376 -2.01 -10.58 -67.87
N ASN A 377 -0.81 -10.68 -67.29
CA ASN A 377 -0.04 -11.93 -67.41
C ASN A 377 1.03 -12.10 -66.31
N ASP A 378 1.43 -13.35 -66.12
CA ASP A 378 2.16 -13.91 -64.98
C ASP A 378 3.64 -14.25 -65.30
N SER A 379 4.37 -14.62 -64.24
CA SER A 379 5.50 -15.55 -64.17
C SER A 379 6.95 -15.04 -64.01
N ASN A 380 7.51 -15.41 -62.84
CA ASN A 380 8.83 -16.05 -62.58
C ASN A 380 10.15 -15.33 -62.99
N THR A 381 11.31 -15.40 -62.31
CA THR A 381 11.88 -15.94 -61.03
C THR A 381 13.39 -15.52 -61.02
N PRO A 382 14.34 -15.97 -60.15
CA PRO A 382 14.37 -16.31 -58.71
C PRO A 382 15.49 -15.56 -57.93
N ASP A 383 15.71 -15.94 -56.66
CA ASP A 383 16.94 -15.80 -55.83
C ASP A 383 17.49 -14.39 -55.50
N SER A 384 17.65 -13.98 -54.24
CA SER A 384 18.43 -14.74 -53.23
C SER A 384 18.41 -14.14 -51.81
N ASN A 385 18.53 -15.06 -50.83
CA ASN A 385 19.13 -14.91 -49.49
C ASN A 385 18.39 -14.23 -48.31
N ALA A 386 18.19 -15.06 -47.27
CA ALA A 386 18.13 -14.78 -45.83
C ALA A 386 16.77 -14.44 -45.15
N THR A 387 16.19 -15.47 -44.53
CA THR A 387 15.21 -15.49 -43.42
C THR A 387 15.85 -16.22 -42.20
N PRO A 388 15.18 -16.45 -41.05
CA PRO A 388 14.31 -15.57 -40.23
C PRO A 388 14.64 -15.66 -38.71
N GLY A 389 13.87 -14.96 -37.85
CA GLY A 389 13.76 -15.27 -36.42
C GLY A 389 13.06 -14.15 -35.63
N PHE A 390 12.11 -14.37 -34.72
CA PHE A 390 11.46 -15.61 -34.27
C PHE A 390 9.94 -15.38 -34.17
N SER A 391 9.16 -16.17 -34.91
CA SER A 391 7.74 -16.42 -34.65
C SER A 391 7.51 -17.93 -34.70
N ILE A 392 6.48 -18.44 -34.00
CA ILE A 392 6.22 -19.86 -33.70
C ILE A 392 7.02 -20.40 -32.48
N LEU A 393 6.49 -20.15 -31.28
CA LEU A 393 6.74 -20.99 -30.08
C LEU A 393 5.46 -21.38 -29.32
N LEU A 394 4.27 -21.22 -29.91
CA LEU A 394 2.98 -21.50 -29.24
C LEU A 394 2.10 -22.59 -29.89
N SER A 395 2.63 -23.41 -30.80
CA SER A 395 1.88 -24.51 -31.44
C SER A 395 2.31 -25.94 -31.04
N MET A 396 3.40 -26.12 -30.29
CA MET A 396 3.84 -27.46 -29.82
C MET A 396 3.28 -27.88 -28.44
N GLY A 397 2.84 -26.94 -27.59
CA GLY A 397 2.25 -27.27 -26.29
C GLY A 397 0.89 -27.98 -26.41
N VAL A 398 0.04 -27.49 -27.31
CA VAL A 398 -1.34 -27.98 -27.50
C VAL A 398 -1.38 -29.45 -27.98
N LEU A 399 -0.43 -29.84 -28.84
CA LEU A 399 -0.34 -31.22 -29.35
C LEU A 399 0.12 -32.23 -28.28
N LEU A 400 0.96 -31.80 -27.33
CA LEU A 400 1.38 -32.66 -26.20
C LEU A 400 0.26 -32.84 -25.17
N LEU A 401 -0.54 -31.79 -24.90
CA LEU A 401 -1.70 -31.87 -24.01
C LEU A 401 -2.79 -32.80 -24.57
N MET A 402 -3.13 -32.70 -25.86
CA MET A 402 -4.09 -33.65 -26.47
C MET A 402 -3.58 -35.10 -26.42
N ALA A 403 -2.28 -35.34 -26.66
CA ALA A 403 -1.71 -36.68 -26.60
C ALA A 403 -1.78 -37.32 -25.19
N MET A 404 -1.74 -36.52 -24.12
CA MET A 404 -1.93 -37.03 -22.75
C MET A 404 -3.39 -37.33 -22.42
N ILE A 405 -4.35 -36.53 -22.92
CA ILE A 405 -5.78 -36.73 -22.69
C ILE A 405 -6.26 -38.04 -23.31
N PHE A 406 -5.84 -38.36 -24.54
CA PHE A 406 -6.19 -39.63 -25.19
C PHE A 406 -5.55 -40.87 -24.57
N ARG A 407 -4.45 -40.72 -23.81
CA ARG A 407 -3.79 -41.84 -23.10
C ARG A 407 -4.40 -42.21 -21.75
N LYS A 408 -5.35 -41.42 -21.24
CA LYS A 408 -6.02 -41.66 -19.94
C LYS A 408 -7.44 -42.27 -20.08
N LYS A 409 -7.88 -42.55 -21.31
CA LYS A 409 -9.15 -43.24 -21.62
C LYS A 409 -8.91 -44.41 -22.60
N GLY A 410 -8.31 -45.47 -22.08
CA GLY A 410 -8.05 -46.74 -22.78
C GLY A 410 -7.76 -47.85 -21.77
#